data_AF-A0A975ID04-F1
#
_entry.id   AF-A0A975ID04-F1
#
_cell.length_a   1.000
_cell.length_b   1.000
_cell.length_c   1.000
_cell.angle_alpha   90.00
_cell.angle_beta   90.00
_cell.angle_gamma   90.00
#
_symmetry.space_group_name_H-M   'P 1'
#
loop_
_entity.id
_entity.type
_entity.pdbx_description
1 polymer ?
#
loop_
_entity_poly.entity_id
_entity_poly.type
_entity_poly.pdbx_seq_one_letter_code
_entity_poly.pdbx_strand_id
1 'polypeptide(L)'
;MKRIMLFFTVLFCGAYFTLFAQSAEKMTETISAKEITFAQAAYFAASWRGLINDDASGEDALSQLEKEGIWSVTAAPDDTVDLKRFSALCLKAWNIKGGLLYSLTHSDRYAFRELQARKLLSRTDDPEKKVSGREALRIFMRCSEIAESEGSL
;
A
#
# COMPACT_ATOMS: atom_id res chain seq x y z
N MET A 1 11.67 -31.57 -33.64
CA MET A 1 11.34 -31.61 -32.19
C MET A 1 12.15 -30.61 -31.37
N LYS A 2 13.50 -30.65 -31.38
CA LYS A 2 14.36 -29.68 -30.63
C LYS A 2 14.07 -28.20 -30.92
N ARG A 3 13.80 -27.82 -32.19
CA ARG A 3 13.46 -26.44 -32.58
C ARG A 3 12.08 -25.97 -32.12
N ILE A 4 11.09 -26.87 -32.10
CA ILE A 4 9.74 -26.58 -31.60
C ILE A 4 9.77 -26.45 -30.06
N MET A 5 10.52 -27.32 -29.39
CA MET A 5 10.73 -27.24 -27.94
C MET A 5 11.42 -25.93 -27.53
N LEU A 6 12.42 -25.46 -28.30
CA LEU A 6 13.10 -24.19 -28.07
C LEU A 6 12.16 -22.98 -28.24
N PHE A 7 11.25 -23.02 -29.24
CA PHE A 7 10.23 -21.98 -29.42
C PHE A 7 9.25 -21.92 -28.26
N PHE A 8 8.77 -23.07 -27.76
CA PHE A 8 7.90 -23.10 -26.58
C PHE A 8 8.62 -22.60 -25.31
N THR A 9 9.90 -22.93 -25.12
CA THR A 9 10.68 -22.43 -23.97
C THR A 9 10.89 -20.91 -24.03
N VAL A 10 11.17 -20.36 -25.22
CA VAL A 10 11.32 -18.90 -25.40
C VAL A 10 9.98 -18.18 -25.22
N LEU A 11 8.88 -18.73 -25.73
CA LEU A 11 7.54 -18.17 -25.56
C LEU A 11 7.10 -18.20 -24.08
N PHE A 12 7.41 -19.30 -23.38
CA PHE A 12 7.12 -19.45 -21.95
C PHE A 12 7.94 -18.46 -21.12
N CYS A 13 9.26 -18.31 -21.38
CA CYS A 13 10.08 -17.29 -20.72
C CYS A 13 9.60 -15.87 -20.99
N GLY A 14 9.17 -15.54 -22.21
CA GLY A 14 8.69 -14.20 -22.56
C GLY A 14 7.43 -13.77 -21.80
N ALA A 15 6.52 -14.70 -21.50
CA ALA A 15 5.30 -14.41 -20.76
C ALA A 15 5.53 -14.11 -19.26
N TYR A 16 6.61 -14.64 -18.66
CA TYR A 16 6.95 -14.29 -17.27
C TYR A 16 7.53 -12.88 -17.15
N PHE A 17 8.24 -12.39 -18.16
CA PHE A 17 8.84 -11.05 -18.13
C PHE A 17 7.78 -9.93 -18.10
N THR A 18 6.62 -10.11 -18.72
CA THR A 18 5.59 -9.08 -18.77
C THR A 18 4.88 -8.89 -17.43
N LEU A 19 4.79 -9.92 -16.59
CA LEU A 19 4.15 -9.86 -15.28
C LEU A 19 4.95 -9.01 -14.28
N PHE A 20 6.27 -9.19 -14.24
CA PHE A 20 7.15 -8.41 -13.36
C PHE A 20 7.26 -6.94 -13.78
N ALA A 21 7.09 -6.64 -15.07
CA ALA A 21 7.19 -5.29 -15.59
C ALA A 21 6.08 -4.36 -15.03
N GLN A 22 4.85 -4.86 -14.92
CA GLN A 22 3.71 -4.04 -14.50
C GLN A 22 3.78 -3.63 -13.02
N SER A 23 4.21 -4.54 -12.14
CA SER A 23 4.43 -4.23 -10.71
C SER A 23 5.55 -3.19 -10.53
N ALA A 24 6.64 -3.34 -11.29
CA ALA A 24 7.76 -2.40 -11.27
C ALA A 24 7.37 -1.01 -11.80
N GLU A 25 6.49 -0.94 -12.81
CA GLU A 25 5.96 0.33 -13.34
C GLU A 25 5.15 1.08 -12.28
N LYS A 26 4.22 0.40 -11.59
CA LYS A 26 3.43 1.00 -10.49
C LYS A 26 4.30 1.50 -9.34
N MET A 27 5.35 0.75 -9.00
CA MET A 27 6.35 1.20 -8.01
C MET A 27 7.08 2.45 -8.50
N THR A 28 7.52 2.48 -9.75
CA THR A 28 8.25 3.61 -10.34
C THR A 28 7.39 4.87 -10.42
N GLU A 29 6.13 4.71 -10.82
CA GLU A 29 5.13 5.76 -10.84
C GLU A 29 4.92 6.34 -9.43
N THR A 30 4.72 5.46 -8.45
CA THR A 30 4.51 5.86 -7.05
C THR A 30 5.72 6.58 -6.48
N ILE A 31 6.95 6.08 -6.68
CA ILE A 31 8.19 6.76 -6.21
C ILE A 31 8.30 8.17 -6.78
N SER A 32 7.89 8.34 -8.04
CA SER A 32 8.00 9.60 -8.80
C SER A 32 6.88 10.58 -8.46
N ALA A 33 5.79 10.13 -7.85
CA ALA A 33 4.66 10.95 -7.48
C ALA A 33 5.06 12.02 -6.45
N LYS A 34 4.77 13.29 -6.77
CA LYS A 34 4.91 14.41 -5.83
C LYS A 34 4.02 14.19 -4.61
N GLU A 35 2.78 13.75 -4.87
CA GLU A 35 1.75 13.42 -3.88
C GLU A 35 1.05 12.16 -4.38
N ILE A 36 0.89 11.15 -3.53
CA ILE A 36 0.23 9.90 -3.92
C ILE A 36 -1.29 10.02 -3.87
N THR A 37 -1.94 9.28 -4.75
CA THR A 37 -3.40 9.18 -4.80
C THR A 37 -3.94 8.06 -3.91
N PHE A 38 -5.25 8.05 -3.67
CA PHE A 38 -5.92 6.94 -2.97
C PHE A 38 -5.72 5.62 -3.71
N ALA A 39 -5.82 5.62 -5.04
CA ALA A 39 -5.59 4.44 -5.88
C ALA A 39 -4.17 3.88 -5.71
N GLN A 40 -3.15 4.75 -5.72
CA GLN A 40 -1.76 4.33 -5.52
C GLN A 40 -1.55 3.74 -4.12
N ALA A 41 -2.07 4.38 -3.07
CA ALA A 41 -1.98 3.86 -1.70
C ALA A 41 -2.70 2.51 -1.55
N ALA A 42 -3.89 2.39 -2.13
CA ALA A 42 -4.71 1.20 -2.10
C ALA A 42 -4.02 0.00 -2.75
N TYR A 43 -3.35 0.22 -3.88
CA TYR A 43 -2.62 -0.83 -4.59
C TYR A 43 -1.62 -1.56 -3.68
N PHE A 44 -0.75 -0.83 -2.98
CA PHE A 44 0.23 -1.46 -2.08
C PHE A 44 -0.43 -2.14 -0.88
N ALA A 45 -1.43 -1.51 -0.29
CA ALA A 45 -2.14 -2.08 0.86
C ALA A 45 -2.88 -3.38 0.48
N ALA A 46 -3.59 -3.39 -0.65
CA ALA A 46 -4.31 -4.56 -1.14
C ALA A 46 -3.36 -5.68 -1.59
N SER A 47 -2.25 -5.33 -2.25
CA SER A 47 -1.18 -6.27 -2.62
C SER A 47 -0.58 -6.93 -1.38
N TRP A 48 -0.26 -6.16 -0.33
CA TRP A 48 0.21 -6.70 0.96
C TRP A 48 -0.78 -7.68 1.59
N ARG A 49 -2.08 -7.37 1.52
CA ARG A 49 -3.15 -8.24 2.02
C ARG A 49 -3.42 -9.48 1.15
N GLY A 50 -2.79 -9.60 -0.02
CA GLY A 50 -3.09 -10.66 -0.99
C GLY A 50 -4.50 -10.56 -1.58
N LEU A 51 -5.10 -9.37 -1.60
CA LEU A 51 -6.47 -9.15 -2.09
C LEU A 51 -6.54 -8.93 -3.59
N ILE A 52 -5.40 -8.62 -4.21
CA ILE A 52 -5.28 -8.36 -5.64
C ILE A 52 -4.05 -9.07 -6.21
N ASN A 53 -4.07 -9.27 -7.51
CA ASN A 53 -2.89 -9.62 -8.29
C ASN A 53 -2.13 -8.36 -8.71
N ASP A 54 -0.87 -8.53 -9.11
CA ASP A 54 0.01 -7.43 -9.53
C ASP A 54 -0.50 -6.67 -10.77
N ASP A 55 -1.39 -7.26 -11.55
CA ASP A 55 -1.99 -6.65 -12.73
C ASP A 55 -3.22 -5.76 -12.43
N ALA A 56 -3.80 -5.88 -11.25
CA ALA A 56 -5.02 -5.16 -10.87
C ALA A 56 -4.82 -3.63 -10.80
N SER A 57 -5.85 -2.86 -11.19
CA SER A 57 -5.79 -1.39 -11.13
C SER A 57 -5.80 -0.88 -9.68
N GLY A 58 -5.44 0.39 -9.47
CA GLY A 58 -5.53 1.01 -8.15
C GLY A 58 -6.98 1.20 -7.68
N GLU A 59 -7.91 1.38 -8.63
CA GLU A 59 -9.35 1.45 -8.40
C GLU A 59 -9.92 0.09 -7.96
N ASP A 60 -9.46 -1.00 -8.59
CA ASP A 60 -9.81 -2.36 -8.16
C ASP A 60 -9.30 -2.61 -6.74
N ALA A 61 -8.05 -2.21 -6.45
CA ALA A 61 -7.45 -2.32 -5.13
C ALA A 61 -8.25 -1.57 -4.07
N LEU A 62 -8.67 -0.33 -4.35
CA LEU A 62 -9.49 0.48 -3.46
C LEU A 62 -10.84 -0.21 -3.19
N SER A 63 -11.48 -0.72 -4.25
CA SER A 63 -12.75 -1.43 -4.16
C SER A 63 -12.65 -2.70 -3.30
N GLN A 64 -11.53 -3.44 -3.36
CA GLN A 64 -11.32 -4.61 -2.51
C GLN A 64 -11.09 -4.22 -1.05
N LEU A 65 -10.31 -3.18 -0.78
CA LEU A 65 -10.10 -2.70 0.60
C LEU A 65 -11.40 -2.19 1.25
N GLU A 66 -12.29 -1.58 0.47
CA GLU A 66 -13.62 -1.17 0.92
C GLU A 66 -14.50 -2.36 1.29
N LYS A 67 -14.52 -3.40 0.45
CA LYS A 67 -15.28 -4.64 0.71
C LYS A 67 -14.82 -5.35 1.98
N GLU A 68 -13.51 -5.36 2.23
CA GLU A 68 -12.92 -5.93 3.44
C GLU A 68 -13.07 -5.02 4.68
N GLY A 69 -13.63 -3.82 4.53
CA GLY A 69 -13.77 -2.84 5.62
C GLY A 69 -12.44 -2.26 6.12
N ILE A 70 -11.34 -2.46 5.37
CA ILE A 70 -10.00 -1.99 5.72
C ILE A 70 -9.90 -0.49 5.49
N TRP A 71 -10.46 0.00 4.39
CA TRP A 71 -10.46 1.43 4.09
C TRP A 71 -11.83 1.85 3.63
N SER A 72 -12.43 2.84 4.31
CA SER A 72 -13.66 3.48 3.88
C SER A 72 -13.30 4.88 3.41
N VAL A 73 -13.33 5.08 2.09
CA VAL A 73 -12.92 6.33 1.48
C VAL A 73 -14.11 6.90 0.74
N THR A 74 -14.59 8.07 1.14
CA THR A 74 -15.59 8.84 0.37
C THR A 74 -14.91 9.76 -0.67
N ALA A 75 -13.62 9.53 -0.95
CA ALA A 75 -12.81 10.32 -1.87
C ALA A 75 -12.64 9.59 -3.20
N ALA A 76 -12.37 10.35 -4.26
CA ALA A 76 -12.15 9.78 -5.57
C ALA A 76 -10.77 9.05 -5.62
N PRO A 77 -10.61 8.03 -6.48
CA PRO A 77 -9.35 7.27 -6.57
C PRO A 77 -8.12 8.15 -6.89
N ASP A 78 -8.32 9.23 -7.64
CA ASP A 78 -7.31 10.20 -8.07
C ASP A 78 -7.04 11.32 -7.05
N ASP A 79 -7.84 11.42 -5.99
CA ASP A 79 -7.61 12.39 -4.93
C ASP A 79 -6.31 12.10 -4.18
N THR A 80 -5.63 13.16 -3.73
CA THR A 80 -4.37 13.00 -2.97
C THR A 80 -4.61 12.64 -1.51
N VAL A 81 -3.82 11.72 -0.99
CA VAL A 81 -3.93 11.22 0.38
C VAL A 81 -3.16 12.11 1.35
N ASP A 82 -3.80 12.47 2.47
CA ASP A 82 -3.14 13.13 3.60
C ASP A 82 -2.53 12.13 4.58
N LEU A 83 -1.53 12.57 5.35
CA LEU A 83 -0.80 11.71 6.30
C LEU A 83 -1.73 11.02 7.30
N LYS A 84 -2.79 11.69 7.75
CA LYS A 84 -3.74 11.14 8.73
C LYS A 84 -4.50 9.94 8.18
N ARG A 85 -5.11 10.06 6.99
CA ARG A 85 -5.81 8.97 6.30
C ARG A 85 -4.85 7.86 5.88
N PHE A 86 -3.66 8.24 5.40
CA PHE A 86 -2.61 7.30 5.05
C PHE A 86 -2.18 6.44 6.24
N SER A 87 -2.04 7.05 7.43
CA SER A 87 -1.70 6.34 8.67
C SER A 87 -2.76 5.33 9.06
N ALA A 88 -4.04 5.69 8.90
CA ALA A 88 -5.17 4.80 9.17
C ALA A 88 -5.16 3.57 8.25
N LEU A 89 -4.93 3.79 6.96
CA LEU A 89 -4.75 2.70 5.99
C LEU A 89 -3.61 1.78 6.42
N CYS A 90 -2.44 2.35 6.73
CA CYS A 90 -1.24 1.57 7.07
C CYS A 90 -1.48 0.64 8.27
N LEU A 91 -2.05 1.14 9.37
CA LEU A 91 -2.29 0.28 10.53
C LEU A 91 -3.29 -0.83 10.24
N LYS A 92 -4.36 -0.55 9.48
CA LYS A 92 -5.39 -1.54 9.17
C LYS A 92 -4.89 -2.57 8.17
N ALA A 93 -4.27 -2.15 7.07
CA ALA A 93 -3.79 -3.05 6.03
C ALA A 93 -2.62 -3.94 6.52
N TRP A 94 -1.72 -3.41 7.35
CA TRP A 94 -0.66 -4.22 7.94
C TRP A 94 -1.05 -4.94 9.23
N ASN A 95 -2.30 -4.78 9.69
CA ASN A 95 -2.81 -5.35 10.94
C ASN A 95 -1.90 -5.06 12.16
N ILE A 96 -1.33 -3.86 12.20
CA ILE A 96 -0.41 -3.43 13.26
C ILE A 96 -1.23 -3.13 14.52
N LYS A 97 -0.84 -3.73 15.64
CA LYS A 97 -1.52 -3.50 16.93
C LYS A 97 -1.24 -2.09 17.41
N GLY A 98 -2.25 -1.21 17.44
CA GLY A 98 -2.05 0.12 18.01
C GLY A 98 -2.06 0.13 19.55
N GLY A 99 -1.66 1.26 20.12
CA GLY A 99 -1.85 1.53 21.54
C GLY A 99 -3.33 1.61 21.93
N LEU A 100 -3.59 1.70 23.24
CA LEU A 100 -4.94 1.65 23.83
C LEU A 100 -5.96 2.54 23.11
N LEU A 101 -5.59 3.78 22.77
CA LEU A 101 -6.50 4.74 22.15
C LEU A 101 -6.87 4.38 20.72
N TYR A 102 -5.94 3.84 19.93
CA TYR A 102 -6.24 3.35 18.60
C TYR A 102 -7.10 2.09 18.69
N SER A 103 -6.74 1.15 19.55
CA SER A 103 -7.48 -0.12 19.73
C SER A 103 -8.92 0.08 20.22
N LEU A 104 -9.22 1.18 20.90
CA LEU A 104 -10.59 1.53 21.31
C LEU A 104 -11.38 2.27 20.22
N THR A 105 -10.73 3.18 19.50
CA THR A 105 -11.44 4.13 18.62
C THR A 105 -11.35 3.80 17.14
N HIS A 106 -10.31 3.09 16.72
CA HIS A 106 -9.94 2.83 15.33
C HIS A 106 -9.96 4.09 14.43
N SER A 107 -9.75 5.27 15.02
CA SER A 107 -9.88 6.55 14.32
C SER A 107 -8.57 6.99 13.68
N ASP A 108 -8.68 7.70 12.55
CA ASP A 108 -7.52 8.18 11.79
C ASP A 108 -6.61 9.09 12.63
N ARG A 109 -7.19 9.88 13.54
CA ARG A 109 -6.43 10.72 14.47
C ARG A 109 -5.48 9.88 15.32
N TYR A 110 -5.98 8.77 15.88
CA TYR A 110 -5.15 7.92 16.72
C TYR A 110 -4.23 7.02 15.90
N ALA A 111 -4.59 6.68 14.67
CA ALA A 111 -3.67 6.00 13.75
C ALA A 111 -2.44 6.86 13.42
N PHE A 112 -2.66 8.14 13.11
CA PHE A 112 -1.59 9.11 12.91
C PHE A 112 -0.69 9.26 14.14
N ARG A 113 -1.29 9.37 15.34
CA ARG A 113 -0.54 9.45 16.60
C ARG A 113 0.25 8.17 16.88
N GLU A 114 -0.29 7.01 16.54
CA GLU A 114 0.40 5.73 16.68
C GLU A 114 1.65 5.67 15.78
N LEU A 115 1.56 6.10 14.52
CA LEU A 115 2.74 6.17 13.63
C LEU A 115 3.78 7.18 14.12
N GLN A 116 3.35 8.30 14.73
CA GLN A 116 4.28 9.23 15.40
C GLN A 116 4.95 8.57 16.62
N ALA A 117 4.20 7.85 17.45
CA ALA A 117 4.73 7.15 18.63
C ALA A 117 5.76 6.08 18.24
N ARG A 118 5.53 5.39 17.13
CA ARG A 118 6.44 4.41 16.53
C ARG A 118 7.61 5.04 15.75
N LYS A 119 7.69 6.38 15.68
CA LYS A 119 8.73 7.15 14.97
C LYS A 119 8.75 6.92 13.45
N LEU A 120 7.63 6.49 12.86
CA LEU A 120 7.47 6.42 11.40
C LEU A 120 7.19 7.82 10.83
N LEU A 121 6.55 8.67 11.62
CA LEU A 121 6.28 10.08 11.36
C LEU A 121 6.96 10.97 12.40
N SER A 122 7.26 12.22 12.03
CA SER A 122 7.73 13.25 12.96
C SER A 122 6.60 13.71 13.88
N ARG A 123 6.94 14.10 15.12
CA ARG A 123 5.97 14.67 16.07
C ARG A 123 5.39 16.01 15.60
N THR A 124 6.10 16.70 14.72
CA THR A 124 5.72 18.00 14.15
C THR A 124 5.05 17.90 12.79
N ASP A 125 4.85 16.69 12.25
CA ASP A 125 4.16 16.53 10.98
C ASP A 125 2.72 17.04 11.07
N ASP A 126 2.30 17.74 10.03
CA ASP A 126 0.93 18.18 9.85
C ASP A 126 0.06 16.99 9.38
N PRO A 127 -1.01 16.63 10.10
CA PRO A 127 -1.90 15.54 9.71
C PRO A 127 -2.55 15.71 8.32
N GLU A 128 -2.71 16.95 7.85
CA GLU A 128 -3.33 17.27 6.56
C GLU A 128 -2.30 17.38 5.42
N LYS A 129 -1.00 17.28 5.75
CA LYS A 129 0.07 17.24 4.75
C LYS A 129 -0.14 16.05 3.81
N LYS A 130 -0.04 16.33 2.51
CA LYS A 130 -0.10 15.31 1.46
C LYS A 130 1.15 14.44 1.46
N VAL A 131 0.97 13.14 1.23
CA VAL A 131 2.05 12.16 1.31
C VAL A 131 2.77 12.07 -0.03
N SER A 132 4.08 12.29 -0.04
CA SER A 132 4.88 12.08 -1.25
C SER A 132 5.13 10.60 -1.53
N GLY A 133 5.39 10.25 -2.79
CA GLY A 133 5.70 8.89 -3.22
C GLY A 133 6.77 8.18 -2.41
N ARG A 134 7.92 8.84 -2.25
CA ARG A 134 9.05 8.35 -1.47
C ARG A 134 8.72 8.19 0.02
N GLU A 135 7.95 9.13 0.57
CA GLU A 135 7.52 9.08 1.96
C GLU A 135 6.55 7.92 2.22
N ALA A 136 5.59 7.70 1.30
CA ALA A 136 4.66 6.60 1.36
C ALA A 136 5.37 5.24 1.35
N LEU A 137 6.27 5.01 0.39
CA LEU A 137 7.00 3.75 0.31
C LEU A 137 7.91 3.51 1.51
N ARG A 138 8.58 4.56 2.01
CA ARG A 138 9.34 4.46 3.27
C ARG A 138 8.44 3.97 4.41
N ILE A 139 7.24 4.55 4.57
CA ILE A 139 6.32 4.17 5.64
C ILE A 139 5.80 2.74 5.41
N PHE A 140 5.40 2.38 4.19
CA PHE A 140 4.95 1.02 3.85
C PHE A 140 5.98 -0.04 4.20
N MET A 141 7.24 0.16 3.83
CA MET A 141 8.32 -0.79 4.18
C MET A 141 8.45 -0.94 5.70
N ARG A 142 8.40 0.17 6.45
CA ARG A 142 8.47 0.13 7.93
C ARG A 142 7.23 -0.54 8.54
N CYS A 143 6.07 -0.40 7.94
CA CYS A 143 4.85 -1.11 8.36
C CYS A 143 4.97 -2.62 8.10
N SER A 144 5.52 -3.04 6.96
CA SER A 144 5.83 -4.45 6.66
C SER A 144 6.77 -5.05 7.69
N GLU A 145 7.89 -4.39 7.98
CA GLU A 145 8.87 -4.83 8.99
C GLU A 145 8.22 -5.02 10.37
N ILE A 146 7.33 -4.10 10.76
CA ILE A 146 6.60 -4.18 12.03
C ILE A 146 5.63 -5.36 12.02
N ALA A 147 4.80 -5.49 10.97
CA ALA A 147 3.80 -6.55 10.87
C ALA A 147 4.44 -7.95 10.91
N GLU A 148 5.56 -8.12 10.22
CA GLU A 148 6.35 -9.36 10.27
C GLU A 148 6.86 -9.65 11.69
N SER A 149 7.33 -8.62 12.41
CA SER A 149 7.80 -8.77 13.79
C SER A 149 6.68 -9.10 14.79
N GLU A 150 5.46 -8.63 14.53
CA GLU A 150 4.28 -8.83 15.38
C GLU A 150 3.56 -10.17 15.10
N GLY A 151 3.99 -10.93 14.09
CA GLY A 151 3.40 -12.22 13.69
C GLY A 151 2.03 -12.09 13.02
N SER A 152 1.73 -10.93 12.44
CA SER A 152 0.52 -10.68 11.67
C SER A 152 0.73 -11.04 10.20
N LEU A 153 0.59 -12.33 9.88
CA LEU A 153 0.45 -12.87 8.53
C LEU A 153 -0.85 -13.67 8.44
#